data_AF-A0A9X4HBZ1-F1
#
_entry.id   AF-A0A9X4HBZ1-F1
#
_cell.length_a   1.000
_cell.length_b   1.000
_cell.length_c   1.000
_cell.angle_alpha   90.00
_cell.angle_beta   90.00
_cell.angle_gamma   90.00
#
_symmetry.space_group_name_H-M   'P 1'
#
loop_
_entity.id
_entity.type
_entity.pdbx_description
1 polymer ?
#
loop_
_entity_poly.entity_id
_entity_poly.type
_entity_poly.pdbx_seq_one_letter_code
_entity_poly.pdbx_strand_id
1 'polypeptide(L)'
;MKFAKFCQALSNWSGSSKTFLTAILLIAAWALTGPYFHYNDTWQLIINTSTTIITFLMVFLIQNTQNRDNDILHLKLDELIRATKDAQNAFLSLDHLDSKELRELRKRYCTMGEEEEVSVDCTQTASVQAADIQKAAALPPAETPMP
;
A
#
# COMPACT_ATOMS: atom_id res chain seq x y z
N MET A 1 -3.31 23.21 5.33
CA MET A 1 -2.26 22.50 6.11
C MET A 1 -2.69 22.08 7.52
N LYS A 2 -3.28 22.94 8.37
CA LYS A 2 -3.59 22.61 9.78
C LYS A 2 -4.74 21.59 9.97
N PHE A 3 -5.84 21.71 9.20
CA PHE A 3 -6.98 20.78 9.26
C PHE A 3 -6.61 19.36 8.80
N ALA A 4 -5.90 19.24 7.69
CA ALA A 4 -5.44 17.95 7.19
C ALA A 4 -4.56 17.19 8.20
N LYS A 5 -3.67 17.88 8.93
CA LYS A 5 -2.87 17.27 10.01
C LYS A 5 -3.71 16.83 11.20
N PHE A 6 -4.74 17.61 11.57
CA PHE A 6 -5.69 17.25 12.61
C PHE A 6 -6.50 16.00 12.24
N CYS A 7 -7.03 15.94 11.01
CA CYS A 7 -7.72 14.76 10.49
C CYS A 7 -6.79 13.54 10.42
N GLN A 8 -5.53 13.71 10.00
CA GLN A 8 -4.52 12.64 9.96
C GLN A 8 -4.22 12.10 11.36
N ALA A 9 -4.10 12.99 12.36
CA ALA A 9 -3.93 12.60 13.75
C ALA A 9 -5.16 11.85 14.29
N LEU A 10 -6.36 12.33 13.98
CA LEU A 10 -7.61 11.65 14.31
C LEU A 10 -7.74 10.27 13.66
N SER A 11 -7.39 10.11 12.38
CA SER A 11 -7.37 8.81 11.71
C SER A 11 -6.36 7.85 12.32
N ASN A 12 -5.14 8.32 12.59
CA ASN A 12 -4.11 7.49 13.23
C ASN A 12 -4.52 7.08 14.65
N TRP A 13 -5.23 7.96 15.36
CA TRP A 13 -5.77 7.65 16.67
C TRP A 13 -6.94 6.66 16.58
N SER A 14 -7.86 6.84 15.63
CA SER A 14 -9.00 5.94 15.39
C SER A 14 -8.58 4.51 15.03
N GLY A 15 -7.44 4.33 14.35
CA GLY A 15 -6.94 3.02 13.93
C GLY A 15 -6.09 2.24 14.95
N SER A 16 -5.77 2.80 16.13
CA SER A 16 -4.89 2.14 17.09
C SER A 16 -5.63 1.14 17.98
N SER A 17 -5.07 -0.06 18.22
CA SER A 17 -5.68 -1.06 19.13
C SER A 17 -5.95 -0.52 20.54
N LYS A 18 -5.16 0.47 20.98
CA LYS A 18 -5.35 1.13 22.30
C LYS A 18 -6.62 1.98 22.34
N THR A 19 -6.96 2.71 21.28
CA THR A 19 -8.15 3.57 21.26
C THR A 19 -9.43 2.77 21.17
N PHE A 20 -9.40 1.63 20.47
CA PHE A 20 -10.50 0.68 20.48
C PHE A 20 -10.81 0.17 21.89
N LEU A 21 -9.77 -0.20 22.66
CA LEU A 21 -9.94 -0.62 24.05
C LEU A 21 -10.51 0.52 24.91
N THR A 22 -10.01 1.75 24.75
CA THR A 22 -10.53 2.92 25.46
C THR A 22 -11.99 3.20 25.12
N ALA A 23 -12.39 3.04 23.84
CA ALA A 23 -13.77 3.22 23.41
C ALA A 23 -14.71 2.17 24.04
N ILE A 24 -14.29 0.91 24.11
CA ILE A 24 -15.05 -0.15 24.79
C ILE A 24 -15.21 0.18 26.27
N LEU A 25 -14.15 0.61 26.95
CA LEU A 25 -14.22 1.01 28.36
C LEU A 25 -15.17 2.19 28.58
N LEU A 26 -15.17 3.17 27.67
CA LEU A 26 -16.09 4.30 27.69
C LEU A 26 -17.56 3.85 27.54
N ILE A 27 -17.84 2.94 26.60
CA ILE A 27 -19.18 2.36 26.41
C ILE A 27 -19.61 1.58 27.66
N ALA A 28 -18.70 0.79 28.24
CA ALA A 28 -18.98 0.05 29.47
C ALA A 28 -19.27 0.97 30.66
N ALA A 29 -18.48 2.03 30.85
CA ALA A 29 -18.69 3.01 31.90
C ALA A 29 -20.04 3.75 31.75
N TRP A 30 -20.42 4.06 30.51
CA TRP A 30 -21.73 4.63 30.20
C TRP A 30 -22.88 3.65 30.51
N ALA A 31 -22.74 2.39 30.09
CA ALA A 31 -23.74 1.35 30.37
C ALA A 31 -23.94 1.12 31.88
N LEU A 32 -22.85 1.16 32.66
CA LEU A 32 -22.87 1.04 34.12
C LEU A 32 -23.48 2.25 34.83
N THR A 33 -23.49 3.42 34.21
CA THR A 33 -24.17 4.62 34.76
C THR A 33 -25.68 4.62 34.45
N GLY A 34 -26.16 3.82 33.49
CA GLY A 34 -27.58 3.69 33.14
C GLY A 34 -28.53 3.30 34.30
N PRO A 35 -28.20 2.29 35.15
CA PRO A 35 -28.98 1.92 36.32
C PRO A 35 -29.17 3.06 37.32
N TYR A 36 -28.17 3.93 37.49
CA TYR A 36 -28.24 5.08 38.39
C TYR A 36 -29.25 6.13 37.91
N PHE A 37 -29.43 6.26 36.59
CA PHE A 37 -30.35 7.19 35.95
C PHE A 37 -31.69 6.53 35.53
N HIS A 38 -31.97 5.31 35.98
CA HIS A 38 -33.19 4.56 35.65
C HIS A 38 -33.45 4.40 34.14
N TYR A 39 -32.40 4.44 33.31
CA TYR A 39 -32.53 4.40 31.84
C TYR A 39 -33.54 5.42 31.25
N ASN A 40 -33.65 6.60 31.89
CA ASN A 40 -34.58 7.65 31.49
C ASN A 40 -34.26 8.22 30.08
N ASP A 41 -35.24 8.86 29.46
CA ASP A 41 -35.20 9.42 28.10
C ASP A 41 -33.98 10.33 27.87
N THR A 42 -33.58 11.12 28.89
CA THR A 42 -32.38 11.97 28.80
C THR A 42 -31.09 11.16 28.63
N TRP A 43 -30.98 10.01 29.30
CA TRP A 43 -29.79 9.16 29.23
C TRP A 43 -29.63 8.52 27.85
N GLN A 44 -30.75 8.08 27.24
CA GLN A 44 -30.76 7.56 25.87
C GLN A 44 -30.53 8.67 24.83
N LEU A 45 -31.17 9.83 25.02
CA LEU A 45 -31.05 10.99 24.13
C LEU A 45 -29.58 11.43 23.99
N ILE A 46 -28.84 11.50 25.10
CA ILE A 46 -27.43 11.91 25.09
C ILE A 46 -26.61 11.02 24.15
N ILE A 47 -26.75 9.69 24.19
CA ILE A 47 -25.97 8.80 23.31
C ILE A 47 -26.46 8.83 21.87
N ASN A 48 -27.77 8.85 21.65
CA ASN A 48 -28.32 8.91 20.31
C ASN A 48 -27.86 10.19 19.58
N THR A 49 -27.99 11.34 20.24
CA THR A 49 -27.53 12.62 19.69
C THR A 49 -26.01 12.66 19.54
N SER A 50 -25.24 12.18 20.51
CA SER A 50 -23.76 12.19 20.44
C SER A 50 -23.24 11.32 19.30
N THR A 51 -23.78 10.10 19.17
CA THR A 51 -23.38 9.17 18.11
C THR A 51 -23.74 9.71 16.74
N THR A 52 -24.89 10.37 16.61
CA THR A 52 -25.30 11.03 15.37
C THR A 52 -24.29 12.11 14.95
N ILE A 53 -23.89 12.99 15.86
CA ILE A 53 -22.88 14.04 15.59
C ILE A 53 -21.54 13.41 15.20
N ILE A 54 -21.06 12.42 15.97
CA ILE A 54 -19.80 11.72 15.69
C ILE A 54 -19.86 11.04 14.32
N THR A 55 -20.97 10.40 13.98
CA THR A 55 -21.16 9.72 12.70
C THR A 55 -21.15 10.73 11.55
N PHE A 56 -21.86 11.86 11.67
CA PHE A 56 -21.80 12.92 10.69
C PHE A 56 -20.37 13.43 10.48
N LEU A 57 -19.64 13.72 11.57
CA LEU A 57 -18.23 14.13 11.49
C LEU A 57 -17.35 13.05 10.87
N MET A 58 -17.59 11.77 11.18
CA MET A 58 -16.86 10.64 10.64
C MET A 58 -17.08 10.52 9.14
N VAL A 59 -18.30 10.69 8.65
CA VAL A 59 -18.61 10.68 7.21
C VAL A 59 -17.80 11.77 6.50
N PHE A 60 -17.78 13.00 7.03
CA PHE A 60 -16.94 14.07 6.47
C PHE A 60 -15.44 13.76 6.52
N LEU A 61 -14.96 13.16 7.61
CA LEU A 61 -13.56 12.79 7.78
C LEU A 61 -13.14 11.69 6.79
N ILE A 62 -13.97 10.66 6.65
CA ILE A 62 -13.82 9.59 5.67
C ILE A 62 -13.79 10.17 4.27
N GLN A 63 -14.78 11.01 3.91
CA GLN A 63 -14.83 11.63 2.59
C GLN A 63 -13.59 12.50 2.30
N ASN A 64 -13.13 13.29 3.26
CA ASN A 64 -11.92 14.11 3.11
C ASN A 64 -10.65 13.27 2.94
N THR A 65 -10.54 12.16 3.68
CA THR A 65 -9.39 11.25 3.58
C THR A 65 -9.43 10.48 2.26
N GLN A 66 -10.60 9.95 1.89
CA GLN A 66 -10.82 9.23 0.64
C GLN A 66 -10.60 10.12 -0.59
N ASN A 67 -11.01 11.39 -0.55
CA ASN A 67 -10.77 12.31 -1.66
C ASN A 67 -9.26 12.48 -1.91
N ARG A 68 -8.48 12.66 -0.84
CA ARG A 68 -7.02 12.81 -0.95
C ARG A 68 -6.31 11.53 -1.38
N ASP A 69 -6.80 10.37 -0.93
CA ASP A 69 -6.20 9.08 -1.29
C ASP A 69 -6.47 8.72 -2.77
N ASN A 70 -7.63 9.10 -3.32
CA ASN A 70 -7.91 8.97 -4.76
C ASN A 70 -6.96 9.83 -5.61
N ASP A 71 -6.75 11.10 -5.22
CA ASP A 71 -5.82 11.98 -5.94
C ASP A 71 -4.39 11.41 -6.00
N ILE A 72 -3.92 10.84 -4.88
CA ILE A 72 -2.59 10.20 -4.81
C ILE A 72 -2.54 8.93 -5.67
N LEU A 73 -3.63 8.16 -5.70
CA LEU A 73 -3.72 6.93 -6.51
C LEU A 73 -3.62 7.26 -8.00
N HIS A 74 -4.32 8.30 -8.47
CA HIS A 74 -4.20 8.77 -9.85
C HIS A 74 -2.77 9.19 -10.20
N LEU A 75 -2.11 9.96 -9.34
CA LEU A 75 -0.70 10.36 -9.52
C LEU A 75 0.25 9.15 -9.63
N LYS A 76 0.05 8.12 -8.81
CA LYS A 76 0.85 6.89 -8.88
C LYS A 76 0.62 6.11 -10.17
N LEU A 77 -0.63 6.05 -10.64
CA LEU A 77 -0.97 5.39 -11.90
C LEU A 77 -0.36 6.14 -13.09
N ASP A 78 -0.45 7.47 -13.10
CA ASP A 78 0.13 8.31 -14.15
C ASP A 78 1.65 8.11 -14.22
N GLU A 79 2.33 8.02 -13.07
CA GLU A 79 3.76 7.75 -13.03
C GLU A 79 4.12 6.34 -13.52
N LEU A 80 3.31 5.32 -13.19
CA LEU A 80 3.51 3.96 -13.68
C LEU A 80 3.33 3.88 -15.21
N ILE A 81 2.31 4.54 -15.74
CA ILE A 81 2.06 4.63 -17.19
C ILE A 81 3.21 5.38 -17.87
N ARG A 82 3.67 6.48 -17.27
CA ARG A 82 4.81 7.25 -17.79
C ARG A 82 6.08 6.42 -17.82
N ALA A 83 6.44 5.76 -16.72
CA ALA A 83 7.63 4.90 -16.65
C ALA A 83 7.56 3.75 -17.69
N THR A 84 6.37 3.19 -17.92
CA THR A 84 6.17 2.15 -18.93
C THR A 84 6.30 2.70 -20.35
N LYS A 85 5.73 3.87 -20.63
CA LYS A 85 5.89 4.56 -21.92
C LYS A 85 7.32 4.99 -22.17
N ASP A 86 8.04 5.48 -21.16
CA ASP A 86 9.44 5.86 -21.28
C ASP A 86 10.32 4.63 -21.54
N ALA A 87 10.06 3.51 -20.87
CA ALA A 87 10.72 2.23 -21.17
C ALA A 87 10.43 1.76 -22.60
N GLN A 88 9.18 1.88 -23.06
CA GLN A 88 8.79 1.54 -24.43
C GLN A 88 9.40 2.49 -25.46
N ASN A 89 9.43 3.79 -25.19
CA ASN A 89 10.05 4.80 -26.05
C ASN A 89 11.56 4.62 -26.11
N ALA A 90 12.22 4.32 -24.99
CA ALA A 90 13.64 3.98 -24.97
C ALA A 90 13.92 2.73 -25.81
N PHE A 91 13.08 1.69 -25.71
CA PHE A 91 13.20 0.50 -26.56
C PHE A 91 12.95 0.79 -28.04
N LEU A 92 11.93 1.59 -28.39
CA LEU A 92 11.67 2.01 -29.77
C LEU A 92 12.80 2.89 -30.33
N SER A 93 13.36 3.79 -29.52
CA SER A 93 14.56 4.55 -29.90
C SER A 93 15.75 3.63 -30.15
N LEU A 94 15.88 2.52 -29.41
CA LEU A 94 16.88 1.47 -29.67
C LEU A 94 16.64 0.74 -31.00
N ASP A 95 15.39 0.54 -31.39
CA ASP A 95 14.98 -0.15 -32.63
C ASP A 95 15.09 0.74 -33.88
N HIS A 96 15.00 2.06 -33.72
CA HIS A 96 15.14 3.05 -34.81
C HIS A 96 16.58 3.50 -35.09
N LEU A 97 17.56 3.13 -34.27
CA LEU A 97 18.98 3.39 -34.55
C LEU A 97 19.44 2.49 -35.72
N ASP A 98 20.03 3.10 -36.75
CA ASP A 98 20.65 2.31 -37.82
C ASP A 98 21.80 1.46 -37.27
N SER A 99 22.06 0.33 -37.93
CA SER A 99 23.11 -0.63 -37.55
C SER A 99 24.47 0.02 -37.27
N LYS A 100 24.77 1.17 -37.90
CA LYS A 100 25.98 1.96 -37.66
C LYS A 100 25.96 2.73 -36.34
N GLU A 101 24.86 3.38 -35.98
CA GLU A 101 24.74 4.14 -34.74
C GLU A 101 24.73 3.22 -33.51
N LEU A 102 24.12 2.03 -33.64
CA LEU A 102 24.13 1.00 -32.59
C LEU A 102 25.56 0.46 -32.33
N ARG A 103 26.39 0.39 -33.39
CA ARG A 103 27.82 0.07 -33.27
C ARG A 103 28.64 1.19 -32.66
N GLU A 104 28.36 2.46 -32.99
CA GLU A 104 29.03 3.60 -32.35
C GLU A 104 28.67 3.75 -30.87
N LEU A 105 27.41 3.50 -30.51
CA LEU A 105 26.98 3.49 -29.12
C LEU A 105 27.67 2.37 -28.34
N ARG A 106 27.72 1.15 -28.89
CA ARG A 106 28.48 0.03 -28.32
C ARG A 106 29.96 0.37 -28.16
N LYS A 107 30.57 1.02 -29.16
CA LYS A 107 31.98 1.46 -29.11
C LYS A 107 32.20 2.45 -27.96
N ARG A 108 31.32 3.45 -27.80
CA ARG A 108 31.38 4.41 -26.68
C ARG A 108 31.28 3.72 -25.32
N TYR A 109 30.35 2.78 -25.14
CA TYR A 109 30.23 2.02 -23.89
C TYR A 109 31.42 1.08 -23.63
N CYS A 110 32.00 0.45 -24.65
CA CYS A 110 33.23 -0.34 -24.49
C CYS A 110 34.41 0.52 -24.06
N THR A 111 34.58 1.71 -24.64
CA THR A 111 35.67 2.62 -24.27
C THR A 111 35.50 3.18 -22.85
N MET A 112 34.26 3.43 -22.39
CA MET A 112 33.99 3.82 -21.00
C MET A 112 34.20 2.66 -20.01
N GLY A 113 33.91 1.42 -20.41
CA GLY A 113 34.17 0.22 -19.60
C GLY A 113 35.64 -0.19 -19.53
N GLU A 114 36.49 0.26 -20.45
CA GLU A 114 37.95 0.09 -20.38
C GLU A 114 38.62 1.06 -19.39
N GLU A 115 37.95 2.15 -18.98
CA GLU A 115 38.44 3.05 -17.92
C GLU A 115 38.01 2.60 -16.50
N GLU A 116 37.00 1.75 -16.39
CA GLU A 116 36.56 1.11 -15.14
C GLU A 116 36.60 -0.42 -15.27
N GLU A 117 37.81 -0.98 -15.26
CA GLU A 117 38.00 -2.42 -15.03
C GLU A 117 37.65 -2.75 -13.56
N VAL A 118 36.36 -2.77 -13.24
CA VAL A 118 35.83 -3.45 -12.05
C VAL A 118 35.02 -4.64 -12.54
N SER A 119 35.65 -5.80 -12.40
CA SER A 119 35.15 -7.14 -12.67
C SER A 119 33.70 -7.33 -12.19
N VAL A 120 32.75 -7.36 -13.13
CA VAL A 120 31.43 -7.95 -12.89
C VAL A 120 31.41 -9.32 -13.55
N ASP A 121 31.67 -10.32 -12.73
CA ASP A 121 31.55 -11.74 -13.04
C ASP A 121 30.13 -12.06 -13.52
N CYS A 122 29.99 -12.45 -14.79
CA CYS A 122 28.72 -12.79 -15.43
C CYS A 122 28.29 -14.25 -15.15
N THR A 123 28.71 -14.83 -14.02
CA THR A 123 28.46 -16.25 -13.69
C THR A 123 27.41 -16.43 -12.58
N GLN A 124 26.46 -15.50 -12.41
CA GLN A 124 25.37 -15.67 -11.43
C GLN A 124 23.94 -15.63 -11.96
N THR A 125 23.69 -15.39 -13.25
CA THR A 125 22.31 -15.40 -13.77
C THR A 125 21.81 -16.81 -14.15
N ALA A 126 22.69 -17.82 -14.20
CA ALA A 126 22.32 -19.18 -14.60
C ALA A 126 21.98 -20.15 -13.44
N SER A 127 22.28 -19.82 -12.18
CA SER A 127 22.13 -20.77 -11.06
C SER A 127 20.88 -20.59 -10.19
N VAL A 128 20.11 -19.51 -10.34
CA VAL A 128 18.90 -19.30 -9.52
C VAL A 128 17.66 -20.02 -10.08
N GLN A 129 17.63 -20.32 -11.39
CA GLN A 129 16.41 -20.88 -12.00
C GLN A 129 16.32 -22.42 -11.93
N ALA A 130 17.44 -23.13 -11.73
CA ALA A 130 17.45 -24.60 -11.70
C ALA A 130 17.10 -25.20 -10.33
N ALA A 131 17.21 -24.43 -9.23
CA ALA A 131 16.98 -24.95 -7.88
C ALA A 131 15.49 -25.04 -7.47
N ASP A 132 14.62 -24.21 -8.06
CA ASP A 132 13.21 -24.13 -7.61
C ASP A 132 12.26 -25.12 -8.30
N ILE A 133 12.61 -25.64 -9.49
CA ILE A 133 11.75 -26.60 -10.20
C ILE A 133 11.77 -27.97 -9.50
N GLN A 134 12.86 -28.34 -8.84
CA GLN A 134 12.97 -29.66 -8.19
C GLN A 134 12.23 -29.74 -6.85
N LYS A 135 11.89 -28.61 -6.22
CA LYS A 135 11.17 -28.58 -4.93
C LYS A 135 9.64 -28.66 -5.04
N ALA A 136 9.09 -28.41 -6.23
CA ALA A 136 7.64 -28.49 -6.48
C ALA A 136 7.14 -29.91 -6.81
N ALA A 137 8.04 -30.86 -7.11
CA ALA A 137 7.68 -32.23 -7.52
C ALA A 137 7.61 -33.25 -6.37
N ALA A 138 7.79 -32.84 -5.10
CA ALA A 138 7.83 -33.73 -3.93
C ALA A 138 6.65 -33.52 -2.96
N LEU A 139 5.45 -33.22 -3.48
CA LEU A 139 4.24 -33.22 -2.66
C LEU A 139 3.71 -34.67 -2.54
N PRO A 140 3.61 -35.27 -1.34
CA PRO A 140 2.96 -36.58 -1.18
C PRO A 140 1.46 -36.49 -1.51
N PRO A 141 0.85 -37.56 -2.03
CA PRO A 141 -0.56 -37.60 -2.34
C PRO A 141 -1.39 -37.35 -1.07
N ALA A 142 -2.41 -36.52 -1.22
CA ALA A 142 -3.45 -36.33 -0.21
C ALA A 142 -4.07 -37.68 0.17
N GLU A 143 -3.84 -38.14 1.40
CA GLU A 143 -4.69 -39.15 2.00
C GLU A 143 -6.04 -38.50 2.33
N THR A 144 -7.03 -38.82 1.52
CA THR A 144 -8.45 -38.69 1.86
C THR A 144 -8.90 -39.87 2.73
N PRO A 145 -9.99 -39.70 3.50
CA PRO A 145 -10.27 -40.42 4.75
C PRO A 145 -11.01 -41.74 4.54
N MET A 146 -11.09 -42.57 5.60
CA MET A 146 -12.22 -43.45 6.03
C MET A 146 -11.73 -44.78 6.64
N PRO A 147 -12.55 -45.54 7.42
CA PRO A 147 -13.98 -45.34 7.74
C PRO A 147 -14.32 -44.88 9.17
#